data_AF-A0A957YCA3-F1
#
_entry.id   AF-A0A957YCA3-F1
#
_cell.length_a   1.000
_cell.length_b   1.000
_cell.length_c   1.000
_cell.angle_alpha   90.00
_cell.angle_beta   90.00
_cell.angle_gamma   90.00
#
_symmetry.space_group_name_H-M   'P 1'
#
loop_
_entity.id
_entity.type
_entity.pdbx_description
1 polymer ?
#
loop_
_entity_poly.entity_id
_entity_poly.type
_entity_poly.pdbx_seq_one_letter_code
_entity_poly.pdbx_strand_id
1 'polypeptide(L)'
;MTFEEVVANSQLTPLQIKAIGAILRTNTLTEAAQQIGVNRSTLFRWRSGIPGFEEALTAGRKQLAEEVLTEARATWQAQLLASRSW
;
A
#
# COMPACT_ATOMS: atom_id res chain seq x y z
N MET A 1 -2.05 -1.73 -14.23
CA MET A 1 -3.20 -1.22 -13.48
C MET A 1 -2.66 -0.58 -12.21
N THR A 2 -2.91 0.70 -12.00
CA THR A 2 -2.48 1.46 -10.82
C THR A 2 -3.41 1.20 -9.63
N PHE A 3 -3.01 1.62 -8.42
CA PHE A 3 -3.87 1.54 -7.24
C PHE A 3 -5.22 2.25 -7.47
N GLU A 4 -5.16 3.45 -8.04
CA GLU A 4 -6.33 4.31 -8.30
C GLU A 4 -7.30 3.66 -9.30
N GLU A 5 -6.77 3.07 -10.37
CA GLU A 5 -7.57 2.35 -11.37
C GLU A 5 -8.28 1.14 -10.75
N VAL A 6 -7.58 0.37 -9.90
CA VAL A 6 -8.18 -0.78 -9.22
C VAL A 6 -9.28 -0.31 -8.28
N VAL A 7 -9.04 0.72 -7.48
CA VAL A 7 -10.05 1.26 -6.54
C VAL A 7 -11.26 1.82 -7.28
N ALA A 8 -11.07 2.53 -8.40
CA ALA A 8 -12.17 3.09 -9.19
C ALA A 8 -13.05 2.00 -9.82
N ASN A 9 -12.45 0.89 -10.24
CA ASN A 9 -13.15 -0.24 -10.84
C ASN A 9 -13.70 -1.24 -9.81
N SER A 10 -13.25 -1.16 -8.56
CA SER A 10 -13.72 -2.01 -7.48
C SER A 10 -14.86 -1.33 -6.73
N GLN A 11 -15.93 -2.07 -6.42
CA GLN A 11 -17.05 -1.56 -5.60
C GLN A 11 -16.68 -1.45 -4.10
N LEU A 12 -15.55 -0.81 -3.80
CA LEU A 12 -15.04 -0.64 -2.44
C LEU A 12 -15.73 0.54 -1.76
N THR A 13 -16.11 0.32 -0.51
CA THR A 13 -16.62 1.39 0.35
C THR A 13 -15.49 2.31 0.81
N PRO A 14 -15.80 3.57 1.21
CA PRO A 14 -14.80 4.48 1.77
C PRO A 14 -14.04 3.90 2.99
N LEU A 15 -14.72 3.09 3.82
CA LEU A 15 -14.08 2.44 4.97
C LEU A 15 -13.07 1.36 4.53
N GLN A 16 -13.38 0.61 3.48
CA GLN A 16 -12.45 -0.39 2.91
C GLN A 16 -11.23 0.28 2.27
N ILE A 17 -11.41 1.41 1.58
CA ILE A 17 -10.30 2.19 1.04
C ILE A 17 -9.39 2.68 2.17
N LYS A 18 -9.98 3.21 3.26
CA LYS A 18 -9.22 3.58 4.47
C LYS A 18 -8.48 2.39 5.07
N ALA A 19 -9.11 1.22 5.11
CA ALA A 19 -8.49 -0.01 5.61
C ALA A 19 -7.28 -0.44 4.78
N ILE A 20 -7.36 -0.33 3.45
CA ILE A 20 -6.23 -0.61 2.56
C ILE A 20 -5.05 0.30 2.91
N GLY A 21 -5.30 1.60 3.05
CA GLY A 21 -4.26 2.55 3.46
C GLY A 21 -3.66 2.24 4.84
N ALA A 22 -4.47 1.81 5.80
CA ALA A 22 -3.97 1.41 7.13
C ALA A 22 -3.10 0.14 7.07
N ILE A 23 -3.50 -0.86 6.27
CA ILE A 23 -2.72 -2.09 6.07
C ILE A 23 -1.37 -1.79 5.40
N LEU A 24 -1.32 -0.86 4.45
CA LEU A 24 -0.07 -0.51 3.76
C LEU A 24 0.93 0.22 4.66
N ARG A 25 0.48 0.88 5.74
CA ARG A 25 1.32 1.68 6.65
C ARG A 25 1.74 0.94 7.92
N THR A 26 1.14 -0.20 8.22
CA THR A 26 1.34 -0.91 9.49
C THR A 26 2.01 -2.25 9.25
N ASN A 27 2.66 -2.77 10.29
CA ASN A 27 3.36 -4.06 10.20
C ASN A 27 2.40 -5.23 10.42
N THR A 28 1.26 -4.99 11.09
CA THR A 28 0.31 -6.05 11.43
C THR A 28 -1.12 -5.68 11.09
N LEU A 29 -1.92 -6.72 10.76
CA LEU A 29 -3.36 -6.56 10.54
C LEU A 29 -4.10 -6.07 11.80
N THR A 30 -3.55 -6.33 12.98
CA THR A 30 -4.12 -5.89 14.25
C THR A 30 -3.96 -4.38 14.43
N GLU A 31 -2.77 -3.84 14.15
CA GLU A 31 -2.52 -2.39 14.17
C GLU A 31 -3.41 -1.66 13.15
N ALA A 32 -3.49 -2.19 11.91
CA ALA A 32 -4.37 -1.64 10.89
C ALA A 32 -5.83 -1.58 11.35
N ALA A 33 -6.31 -2.66 11.99
CA ALA A 33 -7.68 -2.75 12.49
C ALA A 33 -7.95 -1.74 13.62
N GLN A 34 -7.00 -1.60 14.55
CA GLN A 34 -7.06 -0.60 15.62
C GLN A 34 -7.09 0.83 15.07
N GLN A 35 -6.24 1.14 14.10
CA GLN A 35 -6.13 2.47 13.51
C GLN A 35 -7.45 2.95 12.87
N ILE A 36 -8.23 2.04 12.29
CA ILE A 36 -9.49 2.37 11.62
C ILE A 36 -10.74 2.03 12.43
N GLY A 37 -10.58 1.53 13.66
CA GLY A 37 -11.68 1.22 14.57
C GLY A 37 -12.54 0.02 14.16
N VAL A 38 -11.96 -1.02 13.54
CA VAL A 38 -12.68 -2.25 13.19
C VAL A 38 -12.08 -3.48 13.87
N ASN A 39 -12.82 -4.60 13.88
CA ASN A 39 -12.27 -5.87 14.31
C ASN A 39 -11.27 -6.41 13.27
N ARG A 40 -10.16 -7.00 13.72
CA ARG A 40 -9.20 -7.72 12.86
C ARG A 40 -9.89 -8.76 11.96
N SER A 41 -10.92 -9.45 12.46
CA SER A 41 -11.67 -10.44 11.68
C SER A 41 -12.42 -9.81 10.50
N THR A 42 -12.84 -8.54 10.60
CA THR A 42 -13.43 -7.78 9.51
C THR A 42 -12.43 -7.58 8.37
N LEU A 43 -11.18 -7.20 8.70
CA LEU A 43 -10.13 -7.07 7.69
C LEU A 43 -9.81 -8.40 7.02
N PHE A 44 -9.74 -9.48 7.79
CA PHE A 44 -9.51 -10.81 7.24
C PHE A 44 -10.61 -11.19 6.24
N ARG A 45 -11.89 -10.98 6.61
CA ARG A 45 -13.04 -11.25 5.73
C ARG A 45 -13.02 -10.43 4.45
N TRP A 46 -12.65 -9.15 4.51
CA TRP A 46 -12.55 -8.33 3.30
C TRP A 46 -11.45 -8.82 2.37
N ARG A 47 -10.27 -9.15 2.91
CA ARG A 47 -9.15 -9.68 2.12
C ARG A 47 -9.48 -11.00 1.44
N SER A 48 -10.19 -11.90 2.11
CA SER A 48 -10.55 -13.21 1.55
C SER A 48 -11.82 -13.20 0.70
N GLY A 49 -12.74 -12.28 0.97
CA GLY A 49 -14.11 -12.31 0.43
C GLY A 49 -14.43 -11.23 -0.59
N ILE A 50 -13.58 -10.22 -0.76
CA ILE A 50 -13.80 -9.12 -1.69
C ILE A 50 -12.60 -9.06 -2.65
N PRO A 51 -12.73 -9.58 -3.89
CA PRO A 51 -11.62 -9.63 -4.85
C PRO A 51 -10.95 -8.27 -5.07
N GLY A 52 -11.76 -7.22 -5.27
CA GLY A 52 -11.25 -5.85 -5.45
C GLY A 52 -10.48 -5.30 -4.25
N PHE A 53 -10.68 -5.83 -3.04
CA PHE A 53 -9.94 -5.42 -1.85
C PHE A 53 -8.49 -5.93 -1.88
N GLU A 54 -8.29 -7.22 -2.17
CA GLU A 54 -6.93 -7.78 -2.24
C GLU A 54 -6.19 -7.34 -3.52
N GLU A 55 -6.92 -7.13 -4.63
CA GLU A 55 -6.35 -6.51 -5.83
C GLU A 55 -5.85 -5.09 -5.55
N ALA A 56 -6.65 -4.26 -4.87
CA ALA A 56 -6.25 -2.92 -4.49
C ALA A 56 -5.06 -2.93 -3.52
N LEU A 57 -5.02 -3.87 -2.56
CA LEU A 57 -3.84 -4.06 -1.70
C LEU A 57 -2.60 -4.41 -2.49
N THR A 58 -2.72 -5.31 -3.47
CA THR A 58 -1.60 -5.75 -4.30
C THR A 58 -1.07 -4.60 -5.15
N ALA A 59 -1.97 -3.84 -5.78
CA ALA A 59 -1.61 -2.65 -6.55
C ALA A 59 -0.95 -1.58 -5.67
N GLY A 60 -1.51 -1.32 -4.47
CA GLY A 60 -0.94 -0.37 -3.52
C GLY A 60 0.46 -0.76 -3.03
N ARG A 61 0.69 -2.05 -2.73
CA ARG A 61 2.04 -2.56 -2.38
C ARG A 61 3.03 -2.38 -3.50
N LYS A 62 2.63 -2.68 -4.74
CA LYS A 62 3.47 -2.52 -5.92
C LYS A 62 3.87 -1.07 -6.11
N GLN A 63 2.89 -0.15 -6.05
CA GLN A 63 3.15 1.27 -6.20
C GLN A 63 4.09 1.80 -5.10
N LEU A 64 3.85 1.44 -3.83
CA LEU A 64 4.72 1.84 -2.72
C LEU A 64 6.16 1.34 -2.92
N ALA A 65 6.33 0.09 -3.36
CA ALA A 65 7.65 -0.47 -3.64
C ALA A 65 8.35 0.27 -4.80
N GLU A 66 7.63 0.62 -5.87
CA GLU A 66 8.16 1.40 -6.99
C GLU A 66 8.61 2.80 -6.57
N GLU A 67 7.82 3.48 -5.73
CA GLU A 67 8.17 4.79 -5.16
C GLU A 67 9.44 4.71 -4.31
N VAL A 68 9.50 3.75 -3.38
CA VAL A 68 10.68 3.54 -2.51
C VAL A 68 11.93 3.19 -3.31
N LEU A 69 11.82 2.35 -4.33
CA LEU A 69 12.95 1.99 -5.19
C LEU A 69 13.43 3.18 -6.03
N THR A 70 12.50 4.03 -6.48
CA THR A 70 12.83 5.24 -7.23
C THR A 70 13.63 6.21 -6.35
N GLU A 71 13.17 6.43 -5.12
CA GLU A 71 13.87 7.26 -4.13
C GLU A 71 15.26 6.70 -3.82
N ALA A 72 15.36 5.41 -3.47
CA ALA A 72 16.63 4.77 -3.15
C ALA A 72 17.63 4.86 -4.31
N ARG A 73 17.17 4.70 -5.55
CA ARG A 73 17.99 4.86 -6.76
C ARG A 73 18.50 6.29 -6.93
N ALA A 74 17.63 7.28 -6.72
CA ALA A 74 18.02 8.69 -6.81
C ALA A 74 19.09 9.03 -5.76
N THR A 75 18.93 8.55 -4.51
CA THR A 75 19.92 8.71 -3.45
C THR A 75 21.26 8.09 -3.83
N TRP A 76 21.27 6.85 -4.33
CA TRP A 76 22.50 6.19 -4.77
C TRP A 76 23.19 6.92 -5.92
N GLN A 77 22.44 7.40 -6.90
CA GLN A 77 23.01 8.16 -8.02
C GLN A 77 23.66 9.46 -7.57
N ALA A 78 23.03 10.20 -6.66
CA ALA A 78 23.59 11.42 -6.09
C ALA A 78 24.91 11.16 -5.35
N GLN A 79 24.97 10.08 -4.57
CA GLN A 79 26.18 9.67 -3.86
C GLN A 79 27.32 9.27 -4.82
N LEU A 80 27.01 8.55 -5.90
CA LEU A 80 28.00 8.16 -6.92
C LEU A 80 28.61 9.37 -7.64
N LEU A 81 27.79 10.37 -7.97
CA LEU A 81 28.27 11.61 -8.59
C LEU A 81 29.17 12.40 -7.65
N ALA A 82 28.77 12.54 -6.38
CA ALA A 82 29.58 13.22 -5.37
C ALA A 82 30.94 12.55 -5.14
N SER A 83 30.99 11.21 -5.23
CA SER A 83 32.22 10.41 -5.04
C SER A 83 33.18 10.48 -6.25
N ARG A 84 32.70 10.85 -7.44
CA ARG A 84 33.50 11.00 -8.68
C ARG A 84 34.04 12.40 -8.91
N SER A 85 33.70 13.35 -8.04
CA SER A 85 34.01 14.78 -8.18
C SER A 85 35.34 15.19 -7.50
N TRP A 86 36.18 14.22 -7.10
CA TRP A 86 37.46 14.41 -6.40
C TRP A 86 38.61 13.78 -7.17
#